data_AF-A0A535KDP1-F1
#
_entry.id   AF-A0A535KDP1-F1
#
_cell.length_a   1.000
_cell.length_b   1.000
_cell.length_c   1.000
_cell.angle_alpha   90.00
_cell.angle_beta   90.00
_cell.angle_gamma   90.00
#
_symmetry.space_group_name_H-M   'P 1'
#
loop_
_entity.id
_entity.type
_entity.pdbx_description
1 polymer ?
#
loop_
_entity_poly.entity_id
_entity_poly.type
_entity_poly.pdbx_seq_one_letter_code
_entity_poly.pdbx_strand_id
1 'polypeptide(L)'
;MDAMIGPDGRPPVFDGAAWLSADGVLGAGAWFFVTKVLPSTPAHIAVMGVTHARIDSSTQVELDYARSTDCKDLTFEFVFYDKANRDVGDYVSDDHRNVSAGDTHHYVFYTFEAIPSSAVRFDAIANCHD
;
A
#
# COMPACT_ATOMS: atom_id res chain seq x y z
N MET A 1 4.86 -2.27 -25.13
CA MET A 1 5.20 -2.45 -23.71
C MET A 1 5.11 -3.94 -23.44
N ASP A 2 6.25 -4.61 -23.33
CA ASP A 2 6.31 -6.07 -23.15
C ASP A 2 5.96 -6.43 -21.71
N ALA A 3 4.87 -7.18 -21.55
CA ALA A 3 4.54 -7.83 -20.28
C ALA A 3 5.56 -8.95 -20.05
N MET A 4 6.34 -8.87 -18.97
CA MET A 4 7.17 -9.98 -18.52
C MET A 4 6.26 -11.11 -18.01
N ILE A 5 5.93 -12.03 -18.93
CA ILE A 5 5.19 -13.26 -18.70
C ILE A 5 6.21 -14.34 -18.33
N GLY A 6 5.96 -15.07 -17.23
CA GLY A 6 6.75 -16.25 -16.87
C GLY A 6 6.72 -17.31 -17.98
N PRO A 7 7.70 -18.22 -18.04
CA PRO A 7 7.86 -19.18 -19.14
C PRO A 7 6.69 -20.16 -19.36
N ASP A 8 5.67 -20.11 -18.50
CA ASP A 8 4.45 -20.93 -18.49
C ASP A 8 3.16 -20.17 -18.83
N GLY A 9 3.23 -18.87 -19.15
CA GLY A 9 2.08 -18.14 -19.72
C GLY A 9 0.94 -17.81 -18.76
N ARG A 10 1.16 -17.93 -17.44
CA ARG A 10 0.13 -17.66 -16.41
C ARG A 10 0.49 -16.42 -15.59
N PRO A 11 -0.52 -15.63 -15.12
CA PRO A 11 -0.26 -14.60 -14.12
C PRO A 11 0.21 -15.27 -12.83
N PRO A 12 1.13 -14.65 -12.06
CA PRO A 12 1.62 -15.23 -10.82
C PRO A 12 0.46 -15.38 -9.83
N VAL A 13 0.10 -16.63 -9.53
CA VAL A 13 -0.83 -16.98 -8.44
C VAL A 13 0.03 -17.40 -7.25
N PHE A 14 -0.05 -16.63 -6.16
CA PHE A 14 0.59 -16.97 -4.90
C PHE A 14 -0.38 -17.78 -4.03
N ASP A 15 -0.32 -19.11 -4.12
CA ASP A 15 -1.01 -20.02 -3.21
C ASP A 15 -0.22 -20.13 -1.90
N GLY A 16 -0.66 -19.41 -0.87
CA GLY A 16 0.00 -19.32 0.44
C GLY A 16 -0.04 -20.62 1.27
N ALA A 17 0.75 -21.63 0.90
CA ALA A 17 0.91 -22.85 1.68
C ALA A 17 2.38 -23.25 1.86
N ALA A 18 2.86 -23.04 3.09
CA ALA A 18 3.81 -23.86 3.85
C ALA A 18 5.21 -24.15 3.26
N TRP A 19 6.19 -23.35 3.68
CA TRP A 19 7.58 -23.81 3.78
C TRP A 19 7.72 -24.77 4.98
N LEU A 20 7.92 -26.07 4.70
CA LEU A 20 8.43 -27.05 5.66
C LEU A 20 9.95 -27.14 5.46
N SER A 21 10.72 -26.44 6.30
CA SER A 21 12.16 -26.71 6.43
C SER A 21 12.34 -27.78 7.50
N ALA A 22 12.58 -29.02 7.08
CA ALA A 22 12.93 -30.13 7.95
C ALA A 22 14.17 -30.84 7.42
N ASP A 23 15.32 -30.17 7.49
CA ASP A 23 16.62 -30.83 7.38
C ASP A 23 17.17 -31.08 8.79
N GLY A 24 16.87 -32.26 9.30
CA GLY A 24 17.39 -32.77 10.57
C GLY A 24 18.62 -33.64 10.37
N VAL A 25 19.75 -33.25 10.98
CA VAL A 25 20.89 -34.13 11.26
C VAL A 25 21.25 -34.05 12.74
N LEU A 26 21.45 -35.24 13.32
CA LEU A 26 21.54 -35.58 14.74
C LEU A 26 22.78 -35.02 15.46
N GLY A 27 22.64 -34.63 16.72
CA GLY A 27 23.77 -34.34 17.62
C GLY A 27 23.34 -34.33 19.08
N ALA A 28 23.96 -35.18 19.89
CA ALA A 28 23.60 -35.50 21.25
C ALA A 28 23.80 -34.34 22.24
N GLY A 29 22.87 -34.22 23.20
CA GLY A 29 23.16 -33.80 24.56
C GLY A 29 23.15 -32.30 24.86
N ALA A 30 22.40 -31.98 25.93
CA ALA A 30 22.69 -30.95 26.92
C ALA A 30 22.02 -29.56 26.79
N TRP A 31 21.34 -29.20 27.89
CA TRP A 31 20.85 -27.89 28.36
C TRP A 31 19.86 -27.14 27.48
N PHE A 32 18.58 -27.28 27.82
CA PHE A 32 17.52 -26.36 27.40
C PHE A 32 17.74 -24.97 28.03
N PHE A 33 18.54 -24.13 27.39
CA PHE A 33 18.33 -22.71 27.48
C PHE A 33 17.08 -22.40 26.68
N VAL A 34 15.97 -22.12 27.37
CA VAL A 34 14.80 -21.49 26.75
C VAL A 34 15.21 -20.08 26.39
N THR A 35 15.88 -19.94 25.24
CA THR A 35 15.96 -18.66 24.55
C THR A 35 14.54 -18.30 24.24
N LYS A 36 13.98 -17.33 24.98
CA LYS A 36 12.73 -16.69 24.59
C LYS A 36 12.97 -16.11 23.21
N VAL A 37 12.57 -16.87 22.19
CA VAL A 37 12.43 -16.38 20.83
C VAL A 37 11.40 -15.27 20.98
N LEU A 38 11.84 -14.01 20.89
CA LEU A 38 10.88 -12.93 20.74
C LEU A 38 10.02 -13.30 19.53
N PRO A 39 8.68 -13.18 19.60
CA PRO A 39 7.89 -13.29 18.39
C PRO A 39 8.45 -12.26 17.41
N SER A 40 9.09 -12.73 16.35
CA SER A 40 9.45 -11.91 15.21
C SER A 40 8.16 -11.24 14.77
N THR A 41 8.08 -9.93 14.98
CA THR A 41 7.01 -9.08 14.47
C THR A 41 6.75 -9.54 13.04
N PRO A 42 5.52 -9.96 12.69
CA PRO A 42 5.24 -10.36 11.32
C PRO A 42 5.71 -9.22 10.44
N ALA A 43 6.58 -9.52 9.47
CA ALA A 43 6.94 -8.56 8.44
C ALA A 43 5.60 -8.07 7.88
N HIS A 44 5.24 -6.82 8.18
CA HIS A 44 4.04 -6.22 7.64
C HIS A 44 4.22 -6.32 6.13
N ILE A 45 3.42 -7.15 5.47
CA ILE A 45 3.38 -7.19 4.01
C ILE A 45 2.79 -5.83 3.65
N ALA A 46 3.65 -4.85 3.38
CA ALA A 46 3.22 -3.55 2.91
C ALA A 46 2.50 -3.80 1.58
N VAL A 47 1.18 -3.64 1.57
CA VAL A 47 0.41 -3.62 0.34
C VAL A 47 0.76 -2.32 -0.33
N MET A 48 1.48 -2.42 -1.45
CA MET A 48 1.99 -1.25 -2.17
C MET A 48 0.85 -0.52 -2.87
N GLY A 49 0.96 0.81 -2.94
CA GLY A 49 -0.06 1.68 -3.48
C GLY A 49 -1.03 2.17 -2.42
N VAL A 50 -2.19 2.64 -2.88
CA VAL A 50 -3.23 3.24 -2.04
C VAL A 50 -4.14 2.14 -1.47
N THR A 51 -4.39 2.20 -0.18
CA THR A 51 -5.28 1.30 0.56
C THR A 51 -6.15 2.11 1.52
N HIS A 52 -7.24 1.49 2.02
CA HIS A 52 -8.19 2.11 2.96
C HIS A 52 -8.70 3.52 2.56
N ALA A 53 -8.73 3.80 1.25
CA ALA A 53 -9.17 5.07 0.70
C ALA A 53 -10.67 5.29 0.93
N ARG A 54 -11.04 6.43 1.50
CA ARG A 54 -12.43 6.81 1.75
C ARG A 54 -12.65 8.32 1.75
N ILE A 55 -13.89 8.71 1.44
CA ILE A 55 -14.37 10.09 1.54
C ILE A 55 -15.04 10.23 2.91
N ASP A 56 -14.38 10.92 3.84
CA ASP A 56 -14.88 11.09 5.20
C ASP A 56 -15.94 12.20 5.31
N SER A 57 -15.78 13.27 4.53
CA SER A 57 -16.73 14.40 4.52
C SER A 57 -16.74 15.13 3.19
N SER A 58 -17.55 16.17 3.04
CA SER A 58 -17.63 17.00 1.83
C SER A 58 -16.34 17.76 1.50
N THR A 59 -15.31 17.71 2.35
CA THR A 59 -14.02 18.37 2.10
C THR A 59 -12.84 17.54 2.59
N GLN A 60 -13.04 16.24 2.87
CA GLN A 60 -11.99 15.41 3.46
C GLN A 60 -11.97 14.03 2.81
N VAL A 61 -10.77 13.60 2.44
CA VAL A 61 -10.47 12.22 2.04
C VAL A 61 -9.33 11.68 2.89
N GLU A 62 -9.39 10.40 3.19
CA GLU A 62 -8.38 9.69 3.95
C GLU A 62 -7.93 8.46 3.17
N LEU A 63 -6.63 8.17 3.21
CA LEU A 63 -6.04 7.01 2.56
C LEU A 63 -4.75 6.58 3.27
N ASP A 64 -4.44 5.30 3.12
CA ASP A 64 -3.13 4.75 3.45
C ASP A 64 -2.32 4.56 2.18
N TYR A 65 -1.04 4.92 2.18
CA TYR A 65 -0.20 4.75 1.01
C TYR A 65 1.17 4.20 1.38
N ALA A 66 1.58 3.15 0.69
CA ALA A 66 2.90 2.54 0.79
C ALA A 66 3.58 2.48 -0.58
N ARG A 67 4.91 2.59 -0.60
CA ARG A 67 5.69 2.54 -1.85
C ARG A 67 7.07 1.94 -1.67
N SER A 68 7.68 1.48 -2.76
CA SER A 68 8.89 0.62 -2.72
C SER A 68 10.21 1.37 -2.75
N THR A 69 10.18 2.65 -3.09
CA THR A 69 11.36 3.53 -3.16
C THR A 69 11.16 4.73 -2.24
N ASP A 70 12.17 5.57 -2.03
CA ASP A 70 12.08 6.86 -1.31
C ASP A 70 11.68 7.97 -2.28
N CYS A 71 10.96 9.00 -1.81
CA CYS A 71 10.42 10.08 -2.65
C CYS A 71 10.67 11.40 -1.97
N LYS A 72 11.27 12.33 -2.71
CA LYS A 72 11.57 13.64 -2.17
C LYS A 72 10.33 14.50 -2.03
N ASP A 73 9.48 14.56 -3.07
CA ASP A 73 8.26 15.37 -3.07
C ASP A 73 7.09 14.55 -3.65
N LEU A 74 6.18 14.08 -2.80
CA LEU A 74 5.03 13.25 -3.17
C LEU A 74 3.75 14.10 -3.26
N THR A 75 3.03 14.03 -4.38
CA THR A 75 1.68 14.58 -4.51
C THR A 75 0.68 13.50 -4.90
N PHE A 76 -0.60 13.74 -4.61
CA PHE A 76 -1.70 12.89 -5.06
C PHE A 76 -2.65 13.68 -5.95
N GLU A 77 -2.99 13.10 -7.09
CA GLU A 77 -4.11 13.54 -7.91
C GLU A 77 -5.32 12.66 -7.57
N PHE A 78 -6.39 13.27 -7.07
CA PHE A 78 -7.66 12.63 -6.79
C PHE A 78 -8.62 12.89 -7.95
N VAL A 79 -9.22 11.82 -8.47
CA VAL A 79 -10.31 11.90 -9.46
C VAL A 79 -11.55 11.32 -8.81
N PHE A 80 -12.59 12.12 -8.67
CA PHE A 80 -13.84 11.74 -8.01
C PHE A 80 -14.85 11.20 -9.02
N TYR A 81 -15.53 10.13 -8.64
CA TYR A 81 -16.52 9.47 -9.49
C TYR A 81 -17.88 9.35 -8.81
N ASP A 82 -18.94 9.48 -9.59
CA ASP A 82 -20.30 9.19 -9.16
C ASP A 82 -20.63 7.68 -9.19
N LYS A 83 -21.86 7.33 -8.78
CA LYS A 83 -22.37 5.95 -8.80
C LYS A 83 -22.43 5.32 -10.19
N ALA A 84 -22.46 6.14 -11.25
CA ALA A 84 -22.42 5.69 -12.64
C ALA A 84 -20.98 5.62 -13.18
N ASN A 85 -19.96 5.78 -12.31
CA ASN A 85 -18.54 5.80 -12.64
C ASN A 85 -18.18 6.93 -13.64
N ARG A 86 -18.89 8.05 -13.56
CA ARG A 86 -18.55 9.27 -14.31
C ARG A 86 -17.67 10.15 -13.44
N ASP A 87 -16.64 10.70 -14.05
CA ASP A 87 -15.83 11.75 -13.45
C ASP A 87 -16.72 12.95 -13.13
N VAL A 88 -16.66 13.40 -11.87
CA VAL A 88 -17.40 14.55 -11.36
C VAL A 88 -16.49 15.65 -10.83
N GLY A 89 -15.18 15.47 -10.87
CA GLY A 89 -14.21 16.47 -10.44
C GLY A 89 -12.85 15.88 -10.06
N ASP A 90 -11.85 16.73 -10.10
CA ASP A 90 -10.46 16.43 -9.77
C ASP A 90 -9.93 17.34 -8.65
N TYR A 91 -8.90 16.87 -7.95
CA TYR A 91 -8.19 17.63 -6.93
C TYR A 91 -6.73 17.20 -6.83
N VAL A 92 -5.81 18.15 -6.70
CA VAL A 92 -4.39 17.86 -6.47
C VAL A 92 -4.03 18.22 -5.03
N SER A 93 -3.41 17.28 -4.32
CA SER A 93 -2.96 17.48 -2.94
C SER A 93 -1.73 18.39 -2.85
N ASP A 94 -1.52 18.92 -1.64
CA ASP A 94 -0.23 19.49 -1.26
C ASP A 94 0.89 18.43 -1.29
N ASP A 95 2.14 18.91 -1.40
CA ASP A 95 3.32 18.07 -1.39
C ASP A 95 3.62 17.47 0.00
N HIS A 96 4.04 16.21 0.00
CA HIS A 96 4.56 15.50 1.16
C HIS A 96 6.03 15.19 0.92
N ARG A 97 6.88 15.80 1.75
CA ARG A 97 8.32 15.73 1.58
C ARG A 97 8.92 14.52 2.27
N ASN A 98 9.94 13.95 1.64
CA ASN A 98 10.86 12.98 2.23
C ASN A 98 10.14 11.69 2.70
N VAL A 99 9.29 11.13 1.84
CA VAL A 99 8.48 9.92 2.11
C VAL A 99 9.33 8.66 1.98
N SER A 100 9.38 7.86 3.06
CA SER A 100 10.17 6.63 3.13
C SER A 100 9.57 5.49 2.33
N ALA A 101 10.45 4.66 1.77
CA ALA A 101 10.12 3.37 1.20
C ALA A 101 9.68 2.36 2.27
N GLY A 102 8.81 1.41 1.88
CA GLY A 102 8.49 0.20 2.64
C GLY A 102 7.48 0.38 3.76
N ASP A 103 7.29 1.60 4.25
CA ASP A 103 6.30 1.91 5.28
C ASP A 103 4.96 2.29 4.65
N THR A 104 3.87 1.91 5.32
CA THR A 104 2.54 2.44 5.03
C THR A 104 2.35 3.73 5.81
N HIS A 105 2.08 4.81 5.10
CA HIS A 105 1.82 6.14 5.66
C HIS A 105 0.34 6.45 5.60
N HIS A 106 -0.18 6.96 6.71
CA HIS A 106 -1.57 7.38 6.83
C HIS A 106 -1.72 8.86 6.44
N TYR A 107 -2.59 9.17 5.49
CA TYR A 107 -2.81 10.53 5.00
C TYR A 107 -4.25 10.96 5.11
N VAL A 108 -4.45 12.18 5.61
CA VAL A 108 -5.72 12.89 5.63
C VAL A 108 -5.56 14.17 4.83
N PHE A 109 -6.35 14.31 3.77
CA PHE A 109 -6.32 15.48 2.90
C PHE A 109 -7.60 16.29 3.07
N TYR A 110 -7.43 17.61 3.09
CA TYR A 110 -8.54 18.56 3.10
C TYR A 110 -8.58 19.27 1.75
N THR A 111 -9.70 19.15 1.05
CA THR A 111 -9.87 19.83 -0.24
C THR A 111 -10.25 21.29 -0.01
N PHE A 112 -9.64 22.21 -0.75
CA PHE A 112 -9.98 23.64 -0.69
C PHE A 112 -11.41 23.93 -1.17
N GLU A 113 -11.87 23.16 -2.16
CA GLU A 113 -13.24 23.19 -2.65
C GLU A 113 -14.04 22.00 -2.13
N ALA A 114 -15.36 22.13 -2.12
CA ALA A 114 -16.23 21.04 -1.69
C ALA A 114 -16.21 19.89 -2.71
N ILE A 115 -15.94 18.67 -2.22
CA ILE A 115 -16.08 17.43 -2.97
C ILE A 115 -17.52 17.34 -3.48
N PRO A 116 -17.73 17.06 -4.78
CA PRO A 116 -19.07 16.93 -5.35
C PRO A 116 -19.92 15.95 -4.54
N SER A 117 -21.14 16.35 -4.13
CA SER A 117 -22.00 15.52 -3.28
C SER A 117 -22.47 14.21 -3.95
N SER A 118 -22.32 14.10 -5.27
CA SER A 118 -22.55 12.89 -6.05
C SER A 118 -21.38 11.90 -6.02
N ALA A 119 -20.19 12.34 -5.57
CA ALA A 119 -19.00 11.50 -5.51
C ALA A 119 -19.19 10.38 -4.48
N VAL A 120 -18.90 9.15 -4.88
CA VAL A 120 -18.97 7.96 -4.02
C VAL A 120 -17.68 7.15 -4.00
N ARG A 121 -16.77 7.46 -4.92
CA ARG A 121 -15.47 6.82 -5.09
C ARG A 121 -14.48 7.87 -5.57
N PHE A 122 -13.21 7.66 -5.29
CA PHE A 122 -12.15 8.39 -5.95
C PHE A 122 -11.00 7.45 -6.31
N ASP A 123 -10.26 7.79 -7.35
CA ASP A 123 -8.94 7.24 -7.60
C ASP A 123 -7.90 8.19 -7.01
N ALA A 124 -6.84 7.65 -6.43
CA ALA A 124 -5.72 8.43 -5.89
C ALA A 124 -4.44 8.03 -6.61
N ILE A 125 -3.93 8.95 -7.42
CA ILE A 125 -2.77 8.74 -8.28
C ILE A 125 -1.57 9.42 -7.62
N ALA A 126 -0.64 8.60 -7.15
CA ALA A 126 0.57 9.09 -6.51
C ALA A 126 1.60 9.54 -7.57
N ASN A 127 2.06 10.78 -7.47
CA ASN A 127 3.09 11.37 -8.30
C ASN A 127 4.29 11.72 -7.43
N CYS A 128 5.44 11.09 -7.70
CA CYS A 128 6.68 11.42 -7.04
C CYS A 128 7.52 12.33 -7.92
N HIS A 129 8.01 13.43 -7.35
CA HIS A 129 8.94 14.38 -7.96
C HIS A 129 10.26 14.34 -7.18
N ASP A 130 11.38 14.12 -7.86
CA ASP A 130 12.73 14.07 -7.28
C ASP A 130 13.61 15.25 -7.75
#